data_AF-A0A8T5TIM9-F1
#
_entry.id   AF-A0A8T5TIM9-F1
#
_cell.length_a   1.000
_cell.length_b   1.000
_cell.length_c   1.000
_cell.angle_alpha   90.00
_cell.angle_beta   90.00
_cell.angle_gamma   90.00
#
_symmetry.space_group_name_H-M   'P 1'
#
loop_
_entity.id
_entity.type
_entity.pdbx_description
1 polymer ?
#
loop_
_entity_poly.entity_id
_entity_poly.type
_entity_poly.pdbx_seq_one_letter_code
_entity_poly.pdbx_strand_id
1 'polypeptide(L)'
;MTNRQIIDWLLEGDPSIKWQVLRDLQNKEEITYNKERQRVITFGWGADLLSRQDNNGLWNGELYNGKWISTTYTLYLLKIFGLPPGNEQALKACNQLFIQGLYEDQEIRFSRNQKNQDLGLSGFMLSILCYFGYRTEKIHNIAAYLIEKQCKEGNWLPNENSSALNYTFETTLIILEGFLQYQKTYPSQKSKINDYVLKGQNFLS
;
A
#
# COMPACT_ATOMS: atom_id res chain seq x y z
N MET A 1 32.14 13.34 -1.11
CA MET A 1 31.34 13.70 0.09
C MET A 1 31.54 12.60 1.13
N THR A 2 31.72 12.95 2.40
CA THR A 2 31.78 11.95 3.49
C THR A 2 30.37 11.46 3.84
N ASN A 3 30.25 10.31 4.52
CA ASN A 3 28.93 9.79 4.94
C ASN A 3 28.13 10.82 5.78
N ARG A 4 28.82 11.64 6.59
CA ARG A 4 28.18 12.72 7.36
C ARG A 4 27.60 13.79 6.45
N GLN A 5 28.37 14.25 5.45
CA GLN A 5 27.90 15.25 4.47
C GLN A 5 26.69 14.76 3.68
N ILE A 6 26.63 13.47 3.33
CA ILE A 6 25.48 12.88 2.62
C ILE A 6 24.23 12.86 3.52
N ILE A 7 24.37 12.46 4.79
CA ILE A 7 23.27 12.45 5.75
C ILE A 7 22.73 13.87 5.98
N ASP A 8 23.61 14.85 6.15
CA ASP A 8 23.22 16.24 6.36
C ASP A 8 22.44 16.77 5.14
N TRP A 9 22.91 16.50 3.92
CA TRP A 9 22.19 16.84 2.69
C TRP A 9 20.81 16.17 2.58
N LEU A 10 20.70 14.88 2.90
CA LEU A 10 19.41 14.18 2.92
C LEU A 10 18.44 14.77 3.96
N LEU A 11 18.97 15.20 5.11
CA LEU A 11 18.21 15.89 6.17
C LEU A 11 17.81 17.32 5.80
N GLU A 12 18.36 17.91 4.74
CA GLU A 12 17.91 19.20 4.21
C GLU A 12 16.70 19.07 3.27
N GLY A 13 16.47 17.89 2.68
CA GLY A 13 15.49 17.62 1.62
C GLY A 13 13.99 17.66 2.01
N ASP A 14 13.15 16.97 1.24
CA ASP A 14 11.70 16.89 1.49
C ASP A 14 11.39 16.13 2.79
N PRO A 15 10.34 16.47 3.57
CA PRO A 15 9.94 15.69 4.74
C PRO A 15 9.78 14.19 4.44
N SER A 16 9.34 13.84 3.22
CA SER A 16 9.19 12.47 2.71
C SER A 16 10.51 11.68 2.70
N ILE A 17 11.65 12.38 2.62
CA ILE A 17 12.99 11.81 2.73
C ILE A 17 13.48 11.89 4.19
N LYS A 18 13.34 13.05 4.83
CA LYS A 18 13.90 13.29 6.18
C LYS A 18 13.46 12.25 7.21
N TRP A 19 12.17 11.90 7.23
CA TRP A 19 11.67 10.96 8.23
C TRP A 19 12.29 9.56 8.08
N GLN A 20 12.56 9.14 6.84
CA GLN A 20 13.20 7.85 6.54
C GLN A 20 14.68 7.87 6.94
N VAL A 21 15.38 8.97 6.68
CA VAL A 21 16.78 9.15 7.11
C VAL A 21 16.90 9.09 8.63
N LEU A 22 16.00 9.78 9.33
CA LEU A 22 15.94 9.76 10.79
C LEU A 22 15.69 8.33 11.32
N ARG A 23 14.75 7.59 10.72
CA ARG A 23 14.40 6.22 11.13
C ARG A 23 15.52 5.22 10.81
N ASP A 24 15.95 5.17 9.55
CA ASP A 24 16.72 4.05 9.00
C ASP A 24 18.24 4.27 9.04
N LEU A 25 18.69 5.53 8.97
CA LEU A 25 20.12 5.86 8.95
C LEU A 25 20.63 6.43 10.27
N GLN A 26 19.76 7.09 11.04
CA GLN A 26 20.11 7.67 12.35
C GLN A 26 19.48 6.94 13.54
N ASN A 27 18.66 5.90 13.31
CA ASN A 27 17.99 5.12 14.35
C ASN A 27 17.25 5.98 15.39
N LYS A 28 16.63 7.07 14.93
CA LYS A 28 15.85 7.96 15.80
C LYS A 28 14.53 7.29 16.19
N GLU A 29 14.11 7.57 17.41
CA GLU A 29 12.83 7.14 17.96
C GLU A 29 11.63 7.71 17.20
N GLU A 30 10.52 6.97 17.24
CA GLU A 30 9.30 7.24 16.46
C GLU A 30 8.75 8.65 16.66
N ILE A 31 8.75 9.14 17.89
CA ILE A 31 8.30 10.50 18.20
C ILE A 31 9.10 11.59 17.47
N THR A 32 10.36 11.31 17.11
CA THR A 32 11.23 12.25 16.40
C THR A 32 10.86 12.30 14.93
N TYR A 33 10.86 11.16 14.24
CA TYR A 33 10.60 11.16 12.80
C TYR A 33 9.10 11.35 12.46
N ASN A 34 8.18 11.07 13.38
CA ASN A 34 6.76 11.35 13.15
C ASN A 34 6.48 12.86 13.03
N LYS A 35 7.31 13.74 13.59
CA LYS A 35 7.22 15.19 13.36
C LYS A 35 7.42 15.54 11.88
N GLU A 36 8.38 14.90 11.22
CA GLU A 36 8.61 15.08 9.78
C GLU A 36 7.47 14.46 8.96
N ARG A 37 6.93 13.30 9.37
CA ARG A 37 5.72 12.74 8.74
C ARG A 37 4.51 13.66 8.82
N GLN A 38 4.31 14.37 9.93
CA GLN A 38 3.25 15.39 10.02
C GLN A 38 3.46 16.53 9.01
N ARG A 39 4.70 16.91 8.73
CA ARG A 39 5.01 17.95 7.73
C ARG A 39 4.69 17.54 6.30
N VAL A 40 4.64 16.24 5.98
CA VAL A 40 4.22 15.72 4.67
C VAL A 40 2.80 16.20 4.31
N ILE A 41 1.96 16.50 5.30
CA ILE A 41 0.60 17.00 5.09
C ILE A 41 0.60 18.42 4.49
N THR A 42 1.55 19.27 4.90
CA THR A 42 1.51 20.71 4.66
C THR A 42 2.70 21.26 3.88
N PHE A 43 3.74 20.47 3.64
CA PHE A 43 4.94 20.89 2.95
C PHE A 43 5.43 19.84 1.95
N GLY A 44 5.98 20.32 0.84
CA GLY A 44 6.71 19.50 -0.12
C GLY A 44 5.82 18.58 -0.95
N TRP A 45 6.37 17.46 -1.41
CA TRP A 45 5.72 16.59 -2.40
C TRP A 45 4.41 15.98 -1.91
N GLY A 46 4.32 15.67 -0.61
CA GLY A 46 3.08 15.16 -0.01
C GLY A 46 1.96 16.19 -0.07
N ALA A 47 2.23 17.43 0.30
CA ALA A 47 1.27 18.52 0.24
C ALA A 47 0.88 18.86 -1.20
N ASP A 48 1.85 18.84 -2.13
CA ASP A 48 1.59 19.05 -3.55
C ASP A 48 0.65 17.98 -4.12
N LEU A 49 0.83 16.70 -3.75
CA LEU A 49 -0.10 15.64 -4.13
C LEU A 49 -1.47 15.86 -3.49
N LEU A 50 -1.53 16.13 -2.18
CA LEU A 50 -2.79 16.36 -1.48
C LEU A 50 -3.60 17.51 -2.09
N SER A 51 -2.96 18.61 -2.45
CA SER A 51 -3.62 19.78 -3.08
C SER A 51 -4.25 19.50 -4.45
N ARG A 52 -3.87 18.39 -5.09
CA ARG A 52 -4.39 17.96 -6.41
C ARG A 52 -5.56 16.98 -6.30
N GLN A 53 -6.02 16.67 -5.08
CA GLN A 53 -7.18 15.81 -4.92
C GLN A 53 -8.43 16.52 -5.43
N ASP A 54 -9.18 15.85 -6.30
CA ASP A 54 -10.44 16.35 -6.84
C ASP A 54 -11.53 16.38 -5.76
N ASN A 55 -12.58 17.18 -5.98
CA ASN A 55 -13.71 17.29 -5.04
C ASN A 55 -14.41 15.96 -4.74
N ASN A 56 -14.33 14.97 -5.63
CA ASN A 56 -14.86 13.62 -5.43
C ASN A 56 -13.95 12.73 -4.58
N GLY A 57 -12.74 13.18 -4.22
CA GLY A 57 -11.76 12.44 -3.43
C GLY A 57 -10.83 11.54 -4.25
N LEU A 58 -10.77 11.73 -5.57
CA LEU A 58 -9.88 11.00 -6.48
C LEU A 58 -8.70 11.88 -6.90
N TRP A 59 -7.71 11.25 -7.52
CA TRP A 59 -6.72 11.93 -8.36
C TRP A 59 -6.95 11.57 -9.82
N ASN A 60 -6.99 12.60 -10.67
CA ASN A 60 -7.21 12.49 -12.11
C ASN A 60 -8.54 11.80 -12.48
N GLY A 61 -9.53 11.77 -11.58
CA GLY A 61 -10.78 11.04 -11.77
C GLY A 61 -10.66 9.53 -12.02
N GLU A 62 -9.47 8.93 -11.83
CA GLU A 62 -9.21 7.53 -12.18
C GLU A 62 -8.84 6.72 -10.95
N LEU A 63 -9.39 5.50 -10.87
CA LEU A 63 -9.08 4.58 -9.77
C LEU A 63 -7.66 4.02 -9.93
N TYR A 64 -7.38 3.36 -11.06
CA TYR A 64 -6.14 2.60 -11.30
C TYR A 64 -5.60 2.68 -12.73
N ASN A 65 -6.47 2.66 -13.75
CA ASN A 65 -6.07 2.52 -15.16
C ASN A 65 -5.36 3.75 -15.76
N GLY A 66 -5.32 4.87 -15.02
CA GLY A 66 -4.62 6.11 -15.36
C GLY A 66 -3.09 6.08 -15.28
N LYS A 67 -2.51 4.89 -15.12
CA LYS A 67 -1.09 4.69 -14.78
C LYS A 67 -0.71 5.51 -13.53
N TRP A 68 0.47 6.13 -13.53
CA TRP A 68 1.10 6.73 -12.34
C TRP A 68 0.39 7.95 -11.73
N ILE A 69 -0.63 8.53 -12.40
CA ILE A 69 -1.43 9.65 -11.87
C ILE A 69 -2.79 9.22 -11.29
N SER A 70 -3.10 7.92 -11.30
CA SER A 70 -4.36 7.42 -10.74
C SER A 70 -4.38 7.45 -9.22
N THR A 71 -5.59 7.42 -8.65
CA THR A 71 -5.84 7.46 -7.21
C THR A 71 -5.08 6.36 -6.44
N THR A 72 -5.02 5.13 -6.95
CA THR A 72 -4.28 4.05 -6.30
C THR A 72 -2.78 4.36 -6.20
N TYR A 73 -2.15 4.83 -7.28
CA TYR A 73 -0.71 5.14 -7.28
C TYR A 73 -0.40 6.42 -6.49
N THR A 74 -1.29 7.41 -6.49
CA THR A 74 -1.13 8.59 -5.63
C THR A 74 -1.20 8.23 -4.15
N LEU A 75 -2.15 7.37 -3.74
CA LEU A 75 -2.20 6.87 -2.36
C LEU A 75 -0.97 6.05 -2.00
N TYR A 76 -0.48 5.24 -2.92
CA TYR A 76 0.76 4.50 -2.69
C TYR A 76 1.97 5.44 -2.50
N LEU A 77 2.11 6.48 -3.33
CA LEU A 77 3.15 7.49 -3.15
C LEU A 77 3.01 8.21 -1.81
N LEU A 78 1.80 8.62 -1.42
CA LEU A 78 1.55 9.24 -0.12
C LEU A 78 1.91 8.31 1.05
N LYS A 79 1.66 6.99 0.91
CA LYS A 79 2.13 5.97 1.87
C LYS A 79 3.65 5.92 1.94
N ILE A 80 4.36 5.90 0.80
CA ILE A 80 5.83 5.91 0.75
C ILE A 80 6.39 7.20 1.35
N PHE A 81 5.78 8.35 1.02
CA PHE A 81 6.14 9.65 1.56
C PHE A 81 5.92 9.75 3.06
N GLY A 82 5.20 8.80 3.65
CA GLY A 82 4.99 8.75 5.09
C GLY A 82 3.82 9.62 5.55
N LEU A 83 2.82 9.88 4.70
CA LEU A 83 1.60 10.56 5.11
C LEU A 83 1.00 9.85 6.36
N PRO A 84 0.67 10.57 7.44
CA PRO A 84 0.14 9.94 8.63
C PRO A 84 -1.18 9.19 8.36
N PRO A 85 -1.38 7.99 8.95
CA PRO A 85 -2.66 7.30 8.92
C PRO A 85 -3.77 8.19 9.51
N GLY A 86 -5.00 7.98 9.05
CA GLY A 86 -6.14 8.79 9.50
C GLY A 86 -6.26 10.15 8.81
N ASN A 87 -5.39 10.49 7.86
CA ASN A 87 -5.55 11.70 7.04
C ASN A 87 -6.88 11.64 6.25
N GLU A 88 -7.71 12.68 6.38
CA GLU A 88 -9.08 12.70 5.85
C GLU A 88 -9.13 12.58 4.31
N GLN A 89 -8.23 13.26 3.60
CA GLN A 89 -8.16 13.18 2.13
C GLN A 89 -7.78 11.78 1.68
N ALA A 90 -6.80 11.16 2.33
CA ALA A 90 -6.41 9.77 2.04
C ALA A 90 -7.56 8.79 2.33
N LEU A 91 -8.25 8.94 3.46
CA LEU A 91 -9.39 8.11 3.82
C LEU A 91 -10.56 8.25 2.84
N LYS A 92 -10.82 9.46 2.34
CA LYS A 92 -11.84 9.71 1.31
C LYS A 92 -11.51 8.96 0.02
N ALA A 93 -10.26 8.97 -0.40
CA ALA A 93 -9.80 8.22 -1.57
C ALA A 93 -9.85 6.70 -1.35
N CYS A 94 -9.44 6.23 -0.17
CA CYS A 94 -9.60 4.82 0.22
C CYS A 94 -11.06 4.37 0.09
N ASN A 95 -12.00 5.20 0.54
CA ASN A 95 -13.42 4.91 0.41
C ASN A 95 -13.86 4.78 -1.06
N GLN A 96 -13.41 5.68 -1.93
CA GLN A 96 -13.74 5.62 -3.36
C GLN A 96 -13.19 4.35 -4.01
N LEU A 97 -11.90 4.03 -3.77
CA LEU A 97 -11.28 2.82 -4.29
C LEU A 97 -11.97 1.56 -3.78
N PHE A 98 -12.36 1.55 -2.50
CA PHE A 98 -13.03 0.40 -1.91
C PHE A 98 -14.44 0.19 -2.49
N ILE A 99 -15.29 1.22 -2.47
CA ILE A 99 -16.69 1.10 -2.95
C ILE A 99 -16.74 0.74 -4.44
N GLN A 100 -15.88 1.34 -5.26
CA GLN A 100 -15.90 1.12 -6.71
C GLN A 100 -15.10 -0.12 -7.14
N GLY A 101 -14.16 -0.57 -6.31
CA GLY A 101 -13.27 -1.68 -6.60
C GLY A 101 -13.71 -3.02 -6.03
N LEU A 102 -14.45 -3.03 -4.92
CA LEU A 102 -14.85 -4.26 -4.26
C LEU A 102 -15.76 -5.09 -5.17
N TYR A 103 -15.34 -6.31 -5.43
CA TYR A 103 -16.03 -7.29 -6.25
C TYR A 103 -16.32 -8.54 -5.41
N GLU A 104 -17.57 -9.01 -5.46
CA GLU A 104 -18.06 -10.19 -4.73
C GLU A 104 -17.68 -10.20 -3.22
N ASP A 105 -17.57 -9.01 -2.62
CA ASP A 105 -17.23 -8.83 -1.21
C ASP A 105 -15.87 -9.41 -0.75
N GLN A 106 -14.98 -9.77 -1.67
CA GLN A 106 -13.76 -10.51 -1.36
C GLN A 106 -12.50 -10.08 -2.13
N GLU A 107 -12.63 -9.40 -3.26
CA GLU A 107 -11.46 -8.99 -4.06
C GLU A 107 -11.62 -7.58 -4.64
N ILE A 108 -10.53 -7.00 -5.13
CA ILE A 108 -10.56 -5.70 -5.81
C ILE A 108 -10.36 -5.87 -7.31
N ARG A 109 -11.27 -5.29 -8.09
CA ARG A 109 -11.20 -5.23 -9.56
C ARG A 109 -11.47 -3.83 -10.08
N PHE A 110 -10.50 -3.27 -10.81
CA PHE A 110 -10.64 -1.99 -11.52
C PHE A 110 -10.71 -2.14 -13.05
N SER A 111 -10.77 -3.38 -13.55
CA SER A 111 -10.94 -3.66 -14.98
C SER A 111 -12.33 -3.22 -15.47
N ARG A 112 -12.45 -2.93 -16.77
CA ARG A 112 -13.74 -2.57 -17.38
C ARG A 112 -14.75 -3.70 -17.14
N ASN A 113 -15.90 -3.35 -16.55
CA ASN A 113 -16.94 -4.29 -16.12
C ASN A 113 -16.47 -5.36 -15.10
N GLN A 114 -15.36 -5.13 -14.39
CA GLN A 114 -14.82 -6.00 -13.34
C GLN A 114 -14.59 -7.46 -13.77
N LYS A 115 -14.31 -7.67 -15.07
CA LYS A 115 -14.17 -9.01 -15.65
C LYS A 115 -12.85 -9.70 -15.31
N ASN A 116 -11.79 -8.92 -15.16
CA ASN A 116 -10.45 -9.45 -14.98
C ASN A 116 -10.08 -9.41 -13.50
N GLN A 117 -9.72 -10.58 -12.99
CA GLN A 117 -9.08 -10.75 -11.69
C GLN A 117 -7.63 -10.25 -11.74
N ASP A 118 -7.20 -9.65 -10.63
CA ASP A 118 -5.81 -9.29 -10.36
C ASP A 118 -5.53 -9.42 -8.85
N LEU A 119 -4.87 -10.51 -8.45
CA LEU A 119 -4.53 -10.72 -7.04
C LEU A 119 -3.49 -9.73 -6.52
N GLY A 120 -2.59 -9.25 -7.39
CA GLY A 120 -1.62 -8.23 -7.04
C GLY A 120 -2.33 -6.94 -6.65
N LEU A 121 -3.36 -6.54 -7.42
CA LEU A 121 -4.19 -5.38 -7.10
C LEU A 121 -4.91 -5.54 -5.75
N SER A 122 -5.44 -6.73 -5.45
CA SER A 122 -6.09 -7.01 -4.16
C SER A 122 -5.11 -6.92 -2.99
N GLY A 123 -3.90 -7.48 -3.13
CA GLY A 123 -2.83 -7.35 -2.13
C GLY A 123 -2.36 -5.90 -1.95
N PHE A 124 -2.25 -5.17 -3.06
CA PHE A 124 -1.87 -3.77 -3.06
C PHE A 124 -2.88 -2.89 -2.32
N MET A 125 -4.17 -3.11 -2.61
CA MET A 125 -5.26 -2.41 -1.94
C MET A 125 -5.37 -2.78 -0.46
N LEU A 126 -5.17 -4.05 -0.10
CA LEU A 126 -5.08 -4.45 1.31
C LEU A 126 -4.01 -3.64 2.04
N SER A 127 -2.85 -3.45 1.42
CA SER A 127 -1.76 -2.64 1.97
C SER A 127 -2.15 -1.18 2.16
N ILE A 128 -2.73 -0.54 1.14
CA ILE A 128 -3.12 0.88 1.19
C ILE A 128 -4.20 1.13 2.25
N LEU A 129 -5.28 0.33 2.22
CA LEU A 129 -6.41 0.49 3.14
C LEU A 129 -5.98 0.29 4.60
N CYS A 130 -5.17 -0.73 4.87
CA CYS A 130 -4.66 -0.99 6.21
C CYS A 130 -3.69 0.09 6.69
N TYR A 131 -2.83 0.63 5.82
CA TYR A 131 -1.89 1.69 6.18
C TYR A 131 -2.61 2.98 6.60
N PHE A 132 -3.58 3.44 5.81
CA PHE A 132 -4.30 4.68 6.11
C PHE A 132 -5.34 4.52 7.23
N GLY A 133 -5.58 3.30 7.68
CA GLY A 133 -6.53 3.02 8.75
C GLY A 133 -7.99 3.07 8.29
N TYR A 134 -8.26 2.74 7.03
CA TYR A 134 -9.64 2.63 6.52
C TYR A 134 -10.34 1.45 7.18
N ARG A 135 -11.41 1.72 7.93
CA ARG A 135 -12.10 0.70 8.75
C ARG A 135 -13.31 0.14 8.02
N THR A 136 -13.26 -1.16 7.72
CA THR A 136 -14.39 -1.95 7.20
C THR A 136 -14.18 -3.41 7.56
N GLU A 137 -15.23 -4.12 7.96
CA GLU A 137 -15.14 -5.56 8.28
C GLU A 137 -14.75 -6.40 7.06
N LYS A 138 -15.10 -5.92 5.85
CA LYS A 138 -14.79 -6.58 4.58
C LYS A 138 -13.29 -6.59 4.25
N ILE A 139 -12.45 -5.86 4.99
CA ILE A 139 -10.99 -5.94 4.86
C ILE A 139 -10.50 -7.38 5.16
N HIS A 140 -11.19 -8.07 6.07
CA HIS A 140 -10.90 -9.44 6.46
C HIS A 140 -11.23 -10.43 5.34
N ASN A 141 -12.26 -10.14 4.53
CA ASN A 141 -12.60 -10.95 3.38
C ASN A 141 -11.51 -10.88 2.30
N ILE A 142 -10.93 -9.69 2.06
CA ILE A 142 -9.81 -9.54 1.12
C ILE A 142 -8.62 -10.38 1.58
N ALA A 143 -8.27 -10.33 2.87
CA ALA A 143 -7.18 -11.15 3.41
C ALA A 143 -7.49 -12.67 3.29
N ALA A 144 -8.73 -13.08 3.60
CA ALA A 144 -9.17 -14.48 3.48
C ALA A 144 -9.14 -14.98 2.03
N TYR A 145 -9.55 -14.14 1.08
CA TYR A 145 -9.49 -14.45 -0.34
C TYR A 145 -8.05 -14.64 -0.83
N LEU A 146 -7.12 -13.77 -0.42
CA LEU A 146 -5.71 -13.94 -0.75
C LEU A 146 -5.15 -15.24 -0.16
N ILE A 147 -5.54 -15.61 1.07
CA ILE A 147 -5.17 -16.90 1.66
C ILE A 147 -5.67 -18.08 0.82
N GLU A 148 -6.94 -18.06 0.42
CA GLU A 148 -7.55 -19.11 -0.40
C GLU A 148 -6.82 -19.28 -1.74
N LYS A 149 -6.34 -18.18 -2.33
CA LYS A 149 -5.68 -18.17 -3.64
C LYS A 149 -4.18 -18.48 -3.61
N GLN A 150 -3.59 -18.79 -2.46
CA GLN A 150 -2.17 -19.18 -2.41
C GLN A 150 -1.98 -20.54 -3.11
N CYS A 151 -1.01 -20.61 -4.03
CA CYS A 151 -0.62 -21.86 -4.67
C CYS A 151 0.06 -22.81 -3.67
N LYS A 152 0.15 -24.10 -4.01
CA LYS A 152 0.77 -25.12 -3.16
C LYS A 152 2.24 -24.79 -2.86
N GLU A 153 2.91 -24.17 -3.81
CA GLU A 153 4.31 -23.75 -3.78
C GLU A 153 4.52 -22.47 -2.95
N GLY A 154 3.45 -21.83 -2.47
CA GLY A 154 3.50 -20.65 -1.61
C GLY A 154 3.41 -19.30 -2.33
N ASN A 155 3.47 -19.29 -3.66
CA ASN A 155 3.31 -18.10 -4.47
C ASN A 155 1.85 -17.73 -4.73
N TRP A 156 1.66 -16.57 -5.36
CA TRP A 156 0.41 -16.14 -5.96
C TRP A 156 0.59 -15.79 -7.43
N LEU A 157 -0.42 -16.10 -8.23
CA LEU A 157 -0.52 -15.69 -9.63
C LEU A 157 -1.51 -14.52 -9.74
N PRO A 158 -1.29 -13.52 -10.60
CA PRO A 158 -2.24 -12.42 -10.74
C PRO A 158 -3.62 -12.89 -11.21
N ASN A 159 -3.67 -13.92 -12.06
CA ASN A 159 -4.86 -14.57 -12.59
C ASN A 159 -4.50 -15.94 -13.19
N GLU A 160 -5.50 -16.64 -13.75
CA GLU A 160 -5.37 -17.99 -14.31
C GLU A 160 -4.75 -18.06 -15.73
N ASN A 161 -4.36 -16.92 -16.33
CA ASN A 161 -3.82 -16.93 -17.69
C ASN A 161 -2.40 -17.53 -17.73
N SER A 162 -2.03 -18.16 -18.84
CA SER A 162 -0.69 -18.75 -19.02
C SER A 162 0.46 -17.75 -18.88
N SER A 163 0.24 -16.49 -19.27
CA SER A 163 1.22 -15.40 -19.11
C SER A 163 1.42 -14.93 -17.67
N ALA A 164 0.55 -15.34 -16.74
CA ALA A 164 0.61 -14.95 -15.33
C ALA A 164 1.90 -15.40 -14.64
N LEU A 165 2.52 -16.49 -15.12
CA LEU A 165 3.77 -17.03 -14.59
C LEU A 165 4.91 -16.00 -14.57
N ASN A 166 4.93 -15.07 -15.55
CA ASN A 166 5.95 -14.03 -15.65
C ASN A 166 5.85 -12.98 -14.53
N TYR A 167 4.70 -12.88 -13.86
CA TYR A 167 4.40 -11.89 -12.82
C TYR A 167 4.29 -12.51 -11.42
N THR A 168 4.62 -13.80 -11.29
CA THR A 168 4.48 -14.56 -10.05
C THR A 168 5.28 -13.95 -8.90
N PHE A 169 6.54 -13.57 -9.17
CA PHE A 169 7.42 -12.96 -8.18
C PHE A 169 6.84 -11.64 -7.65
N GLU A 170 6.50 -10.72 -8.56
CA GLU A 170 5.94 -9.41 -8.24
C GLU A 170 4.62 -9.54 -7.47
N THR A 171 3.71 -10.39 -7.94
CA THR A 171 2.41 -10.61 -7.30
C THR A 171 2.58 -11.16 -5.88
N THR A 172 3.50 -12.11 -5.70
CA THR A 172 3.80 -12.68 -4.37
C THR A 172 4.38 -11.62 -3.44
N LEU A 173 5.32 -10.79 -3.91
CA LEU A 173 5.90 -9.71 -3.12
C LEU A 173 4.83 -8.69 -2.67
N ILE A 174 3.98 -8.22 -3.59
CA ILE A 174 2.92 -7.25 -3.30
C ILE A 174 1.93 -7.79 -2.26
N ILE A 175 1.54 -9.06 -2.37
CA ILE A 175 0.63 -9.69 -1.40
C ILE A 175 1.28 -9.80 -0.02
N LEU A 176 2.56 -10.15 0.05
CA LEU A 176 3.30 -10.17 1.32
C LEU A 176 3.40 -8.78 1.95
N GLU A 177 3.58 -7.71 1.16
CA GLU A 177 3.52 -6.33 1.66
C GLU A 177 2.11 -5.96 2.18
N GLY A 178 1.07 -6.45 1.50
CA GLY A 178 -0.32 -6.35 1.95
C GLY A 178 -0.52 -7.02 3.31
N PHE A 179 -0.09 -8.27 3.46
CA PHE A 179 -0.18 -9.01 4.71
C PHE A 179 0.66 -8.39 5.83
N LEU A 180 1.87 -7.91 5.55
CA LEU A 180 2.69 -7.22 6.54
C LEU A 180 1.95 -6.01 7.12
N GLN A 181 1.33 -5.20 6.26
CA GLN A 181 0.56 -4.04 6.70
C GLN A 181 -0.72 -4.46 7.44
N TYR A 182 -1.41 -5.49 6.98
CA TYR A 182 -2.58 -6.04 7.65
C TYR A 182 -2.26 -6.59 9.05
N GLN A 183 -1.13 -7.26 9.25
CA GLN A 183 -0.69 -7.73 10.58
C GLN A 183 -0.38 -6.57 11.53
N LYS A 184 0.19 -5.47 11.02
CA LYS A 184 0.43 -4.27 11.82
C LYS A 184 -0.87 -3.61 12.27
N THR A 185 -1.85 -3.55 11.37
CA THR A 185 -3.16 -2.92 11.66
C THR A 185 -4.06 -3.83 12.51
N TYR A 186 -3.98 -5.14 12.31
CA TYR A 186 -4.80 -6.16 13.01
C TYR A 186 -3.92 -7.25 13.66
N PRO A 187 -3.24 -6.96 14.78
CA PRO A 187 -2.35 -7.92 15.44
C PRO A 187 -3.02 -9.25 15.82
N SER A 188 -4.32 -9.23 16.14
CA SER A 188 -5.11 -10.43 16.46
C SER A 188 -5.28 -11.40 15.29
N GLN A 189 -5.06 -10.96 14.05
CA GLN A 189 -5.16 -11.79 12.84
C GLN A 189 -3.81 -12.40 12.44
N LYS A 190 -2.71 -12.02 13.10
CA LYS A 190 -1.35 -12.43 12.74
C LYS A 190 -1.19 -13.94 12.70
N SER A 191 -1.66 -14.65 13.72
CA SER A 191 -1.56 -16.12 13.81
C SER A 191 -2.27 -16.83 12.67
N LYS A 192 -3.40 -16.29 12.19
CA LYS A 192 -4.20 -16.92 11.13
C LYS A 192 -3.52 -16.91 9.77
N ILE A 193 -2.61 -15.97 9.54
CA ILE A 193 -2.01 -15.76 8.21
C ILE A 193 -0.51 -16.05 8.18
N ASN A 194 0.11 -16.34 9.33
CA ASN A 194 1.56 -16.46 9.47
C ASN A 194 2.13 -17.57 8.59
N ASP A 195 1.45 -18.72 8.50
CA ASP A 195 1.90 -19.85 7.68
C ASP A 195 1.91 -19.49 6.19
N TYR A 196 0.91 -18.73 5.73
CA TYR A 196 0.82 -18.24 4.35
C TYR A 196 1.93 -17.23 4.05
N VAL A 197 2.21 -16.33 4.99
CA VAL A 197 3.31 -15.36 4.88
C VAL A 197 4.65 -16.10 4.78
N LEU A 198 4.91 -17.09 5.64
CA LEU A 198 6.16 -17.87 5.63
C LEU A 198 6.32 -18.64 4.31
N LYS A 199 5.27 -19.28 3.81
CA LYS A 199 5.30 -19.96 2.50
C LYS A 199 5.65 -19.01 1.37
N GLY A 200 5.05 -17.82 1.34
CA GLY A 200 5.36 -16.80 0.33
C GLY A 200 6.79 -16.29 0.44
N GLN A 201 7.31 -16.08 1.65
CA GLN A 201 8.70 -15.68 1.86
C GLN A 201 9.68 -16.75 1.37
N ASN A 202 9.40 -18.02 1.67
CA ASN A 202 10.21 -19.14 1.20
C ASN A 202 10.22 -19.26 -0.32
N PHE A 203 9.11 -18.94 -1.00
CA PHE A 203 9.07 -18.90 -2.47
C PHE A 203 9.98 -17.80 -3.05
N LEU A 204 10.14 -16.67 -2.36
CA LEU A 204 10.99 -15.55 -2.81
C LEU A 204 12.48 -15.72 -2.44
N SER A 205 12.84 -16.76 -1.68
CA SER A 205 14.20 -17.01 -1.17
C SER A 205 15.00 -17.88 -2.12
#